data_AF-A0A1J4Q5C7-F1
#
_entry.id   AF-A0A1J4Q5C7-F1
#
_cell.length_a   1.000
_cell.length_b   1.000
_cell.length_c   1.000
_cell.angle_alpha   90.00
_cell.angle_beta   90.00
_cell.angle_gamma   90.00
#
_symmetry.space_group_name_H-M   'P 1'
#
loop_
_entity.id
_entity.type
_entity.pdbx_description
1 polymer ?
#
loop_
_entity_poly.entity_id
_entity_poly.type
_entity_poly.pdbx_seq_one_letter_code
_entity_poly.pdbx_strand_id
1 'polypeptide(L)'
;MRAKSLLVAAGLIPLATATSASADQIDCMTYLKHRGYKVGMQVRWACDNKPVILGLPNPYCVDPIMKLGVKFGYASEACKMA
;
A
#
# COMPACT_ATOMS: atom_id res chain seq x y z
N MET A 1 -36.40 -43.50 -10.56
CA MET A 1 -35.11 -42.91 -10.12
C MET A 1 -35.28 -41.40 -10.15
N ARG A 2 -35.07 -40.68 -9.03
CA ARG A 2 -35.31 -39.23 -8.95
C ARG A 2 -34.03 -38.47 -9.33
N ALA A 3 -34.10 -37.63 -10.36
CA ALA A 3 -33.02 -36.74 -10.76
C ALA A 3 -32.83 -35.66 -9.68
N LYS A 4 -31.62 -35.58 -9.11
CA LYS A 4 -31.24 -34.51 -8.20
C LYS A 4 -30.65 -33.37 -9.04
N SER A 5 -31.41 -32.30 -9.23
CA SER A 5 -30.93 -31.08 -9.89
C SER A 5 -29.76 -30.51 -9.10
N LEU A 6 -28.60 -30.39 -9.73
CA LEU A 6 -27.43 -29.70 -9.18
C LEU A 6 -27.69 -28.20 -9.31
N LEU A 7 -27.97 -27.53 -8.20
CA LEU A 7 -27.94 -26.07 -8.13
C LEU A 7 -26.47 -25.63 -8.16
N VAL A 8 -25.97 -25.25 -9.33
CA VAL A 8 -24.69 -24.56 -9.46
C VAL A 8 -24.91 -23.13 -8.98
N ALA A 9 -24.58 -22.87 -7.71
CA ALA A 9 -24.40 -21.52 -7.21
C ALA A 9 -23.12 -20.96 -7.85
N ALA A 10 -23.26 -20.19 -8.93
CA ALA A 10 -22.19 -19.37 -9.46
C ALA A 10 -21.88 -18.27 -8.44
N GLY A 11 -20.95 -18.56 -7.52
CA GLY A 11 -20.44 -17.56 -6.60
C GLY A 11 -19.68 -16.50 -7.38
N LEU A 12 -20.27 -15.31 -7.52
CA LEU A 12 -19.56 -14.12 -7.96
C LEU A 12 -18.58 -13.74 -6.83
N ILE A 13 -17.39 -14.34 -6.84
CA ILE A 13 -16.30 -13.92 -5.98
C ILE A 13 -16.01 -12.47 -6.37
N PRO A 14 -16.17 -11.48 -5.47
CA PRO A 14 -15.70 -10.14 -5.76
C PRO A 14 -14.20 -10.28 -5.99
N LEU A 15 -13.77 -10.11 -7.23
CA LEU A 15 -12.38 -9.86 -7.53
C LEU A 15 -12.09 -8.56 -6.79
N ALA A 16 -11.46 -8.68 -5.62
CA ALA A 16 -10.91 -7.55 -4.90
C ALA A 16 -9.88 -6.94 -5.87
N THR A 17 -10.34 -5.98 -6.66
CA THR A 17 -9.49 -5.17 -7.51
C THR A 17 -8.67 -4.35 -6.53
N ALA A 18 -7.51 -4.88 -6.15
CA ALA A 18 -6.45 -4.07 -5.58
C ALA A 18 -6.20 -2.98 -6.64
N THR A 19 -6.79 -1.81 -6.42
CA THR A 19 -6.55 -0.67 -7.28
C THR A 19 -5.06 -0.35 -7.20
N SER A 20 -4.47 0.22 -8.25
CA SER A 20 -3.05 0.59 -8.25
C SER A 20 -2.63 1.40 -7.01
N ALA A 21 -3.55 2.22 -6.47
CA ALA A 21 -3.37 2.93 -5.20
C ALA A 21 -3.00 2.02 -4.00
N SER A 22 -3.53 0.80 -3.96
CA SER A 22 -3.15 -0.19 -2.93
C SER A 22 -1.78 -0.80 -3.16
N ALA A 23 -1.33 -0.96 -4.42
CA ALA A 23 -0.02 -1.53 -4.72
C ALA A 23 1.10 -0.56 -4.35
N ASP A 24 0.97 0.70 -4.77
CA ASP A 24 1.97 1.74 -4.51
C ASP A 24 2.13 1.98 -2.98
N GLN A 25 1.01 2.06 -2.24
CA GLN A 25 1.04 2.14 -0.77
C GLN A 25 1.77 0.94 -0.14
N ILE A 26 1.56 -0.28 -0.65
CA ILE A 26 2.21 -1.50 -0.16
C ILE A 26 3.71 -1.47 -0.42
N ASP A 27 4.17 -0.95 -1.56
CA ASP A 27 5.60 -0.85 -1.89
C ASP A 27 6.33 0.12 -0.96
N CYS A 28 5.74 1.30 -0.70
CA CYS A 28 6.23 2.25 0.30
C CYS A 28 6.39 1.60 1.68
N MET A 29 5.36 0.90 2.15
CA MET A 29 5.39 0.20 3.44
C MET A 29 6.42 -0.94 3.47
N THR A 30 6.49 -1.73 2.40
CA THR A 30 7.37 -2.90 2.29
C THR A 30 8.84 -2.46 2.27
N TYR A 31 9.16 -1.37 1.57
CA TYR A 31 10.50 -0.79 1.58
C TYR A 31 10.95 -0.43 3.00
N LEU A 32 10.10 0.28 3.76
CA LEU A 32 10.43 0.67 5.13
C LEU A 32 10.59 -0.53 6.06
N LYS A 33 9.72 -1.55 5.90
CA LYS A 33 9.84 -2.81 6.64
C LYS A 33 11.17 -3.51 6.35
N HIS A 34 11.58 -3.61 5.08
CA HIS A 34 12.86 -4.20 4.68
C HIS A 34 14.08 -3.41 5.18
N ARG A 35 13.94 -2.10 5.42
CA ARG A 35 14.95 -1.27 6.08
C ARG A 35 14.97 -1.41 7.60
N GLY A 36 14.11 -2.24 8.18
CA GLY A 36 14.04 -2.49 9.62
C GLY A 36 13.16 -1.50 10.38
N TYR A 37 12.38 -0.67 9.69
CA TYR A 37 11.45 0.25 10.34
C TYR A 37 10.13 -0.44 10.71
N LYS A 38 9.54 0.02 11.82
CA LYS A 38 8.21 -0.42 12.24
C LYS A 38 7.17 0.25 11.35
N VAL A 39 6.40 -0.56 10.62
CA VAL A 39 5.29 -0.10 9.81
C VAL A 39 4.01 -0.21 10.64
N GLY A 40 3.38 0.93 10.88
CA GLY A 40 2.09 1.02 11.59
C GLY A 40 1.10 1.91 10.84
N MET A 41 -0.01 2.24 11.49
CA MET A 41 -1.09 3.02 10.89
C MET A 41 -0.61 4.38 10.35
N GLN A 42 0.30 5.05 11.06
CA GLN A 42 0.87 6.33 10.62
C GLN A 42 1.72 6.20 9.35
N VAL A 43 2.50 5.12 9.22
CA VAL A 43 3.26 4.82 8.00
C VAL A 43 2.31 4.55 6.84
N ARG A 44 1.25 3.77 7.08
CA ARG A 44 0.22 3.50 6.08
C ARG A 44 -0.45 4.78 5.57
N TRP A 45 -0.87 5.66 6.47
CA TRP A 45 -1.49 6.93 6.11
C TRP A 45 -0.54 7.85 5.34
N ALA A 46 0.73 7.90 5.74
CA ALA A 46 1.74 8.65 5.00
C ALA A 46 1.94 8.09 3.58
N CYS A 47 2.10 6.77 3.45
CA CYS A 47 2.22 6.07 2.17
C CYS A 47 0.95 6.11 1.30
N ASP A 48 -0.17 6.65 1.79
CA ASP A 48 -1.36 6.93 0.97
C ASP A 48 -1.20 8.21 0.11
N ASN A 49 -0.20 9.03 0.44
CA ASN A 49 0.09 10.27 -0.27
C ASN A 49 1.04 10.01 -1.45
N LYS A 50 0.44 9.83 -2.64
CA LYS A 50 1.16 9.60 -3.90
C LYS A 50 2.17 10.71 -4.23
N PRO A 51 3.27 10.38 -4.94
CA PRO A 51 4.23 11.34 -5.49
C PRO A 51 3.55 12.49 -6.24
N VAL A 52 4.10 13.71 -6.08
CA VAL A 52 3.55 14.91 -6.76
C VAL A 52 3.83 14.86 -8.26
N ILE A 53 5.02 14.37 -8.61
CA ILE A 53 5.45 14.03 -9.98
C ILE A 53 6.34 12.79 -9.90
N LEU A 54 6.54 12.09 -11.02
CA LEU A 54 7.41 10.91 -11.07
C LEU A 54 8.80 11.23 -10.48
N GLY A 55 9.19 10.46 -9.45
CA GLY A 55 10.48 10.61 -8.77
C GLY A 55 10.55 11.73 -7.71
N LEU A 56 9.50 12.55 -7.54
CA LEU A 56 9.41 13.55 -6.48
C LEU A 56 8.40 13.11 -5.40
N PRO A 57 8.87 12.73 -4.20
CA PRO A 57 7.98 12.25 -3.15
C PRO A 57 7.11 13.40 -2.61
N ASN A 58 5.92 13.05 -2.16
CA ASN A 58 5.00 14.00 -1.56
C ASN A 58 5.47 14.40 -0.15
N PRO A 59 5.56 15.70 0.19
CA PRO A 59 5.93 16.14 1.53
C PRO A 59 4.98 15.59 2.61
N TYR A 60 3.70 15.38 2.28
CA TYR A 60 2.73 14.74 3.18
C TYR A 60 2.99 13.24 3.40
N CYS A 61 3.81 12.61 2.56
CA CYS A 61 4.36 11.28 2.83
C CYS A 61 5.66 11.37 3.65
N VAL A 62 6.60 12.24 3.26
CA VAL A 62 7.96 12.25 3.82
C VAL A 62 7.99 12.76 5.27
N ASP A 63 7.35 13.89 5.56
CA ASP A 63 7.40 14.54 6.86
C ASP A 63 6.89 13.66 8.03
N PRO A 64 5.70 13.01 7.93
CA PRO A 64 5.23 12.14 9.01
C PRO A 64 6.15 10.93 9.19
N ILE A 65 6.66 10.34 8.10
CA ILE A 65 7.59 9.20 8.17
C ILE A 65 8.88 9.59 8.90
N MET A 66 9.43 10.78 8.62
CA MET A 66 10.61 11.30 9.33
C MET A 66 10.36 11.55 10.81
N LYS A 67 9.18 12.08 11.18
CA LYS A 67 8.80 12.29 12.59
C LYS A 67 8.74 10.98 13.38
N LEU A 68 8.60 9.84 12.71
CA LEU A 68 8.69 8.50 13.30
C LEU A 68 10.13 7.97 13.46
N GLY A 69 11.14 8.79 13.14
CA GLY A 69 12.55 8.44 13.25
C GLY A 69 13.14 7.74 12.01
N VAL A 70 12.41 7.69 10.90
CA VAL A 70 12.94 7.20 9.62
C VAL A 70 13.90 8.24 9.04
N LYS A 71 15.07 7.79 8.59
CA LYS A 71 16.05 8.70 7.95
C LYS A 71 15.46 9.28 6.66
N PHE A 72 15.68 10.57 6.41
CA PHE A 72 15.16 11.28 5.24
C PHE A 72 15.38 10.52 3.92
N GLY A 73 16.58 9.97 3.69
CA GLY A 73 16.87 9.20 2.47
C GLY A 73 15.97 7.97 2.29
N TYR A 74 15.62 7.28 3.38
CA TYR A 74 14.70 6.15 3.31
C TYR A 74 13.24 6.57 3.22
N ALA A 75 12.86 7.66 3.89
CA ALA A 75 11.53 8.24 3.78
C ALA A 75 11.24 8.73 2.35
N SER A 76 12.17 9.50 1.78
CA SER A 76 12.12 10.00 0.41
C SER A 76 11.99 8.86 -0.60
N GLU A 77 12.81 7.82 -0.45
CA GLU A 77 12.80 6.69 -1.38
C GLU A 77 11.52 5.85 -1.28
N ALA A 78 11.03 5.59 -0.06
CA ALA A 78 9.74 4.92 0.15
C ALA A 78 8.59 5.70 -0.49
N CYS A 79 8.56 7.02 -0.28
CA CYS A 79 7.51 7.90 -0.75
C CYS A 79 7.53 8.14 -2.27
N LYS A 80 8.60 7.77 -2.98
CA LYS A 80 8.63 7.74 -4.45
C LYS A 80 7.97 6.48 -5.03
N MET A 81 7.86 5.43 -4.21
CA MET A 81 7.23 4.15 -4.56
C MET A 81 5.75 4.10 -4.14
N ALA A 82 5.26 5.15 -3.45
CA ALA A 82 3.90 5.29 -2.93
C ALA A 82 2.87 5.69 -4.00
#